data_AF-A0A3D1BSS5-F1
#
_entry.id   AF-A0A3D1BSS5-F1
#
_cell.length_a   1.000
_cell.length_b   1.000
_cell.length_c   1.000
_cell.angle_alpha   90.00
_cell.angle_beta   90.00
_cell.angle_gamma   90.00
#
_symmetry.space_group_name_H-M   'P 1'
#
loop_
_entity.id
_entity.type
_entity.pdbx_description
1 polymer ?
#
loop_
_entity_poly.entity_id
_entity_poly.type
_entity_poly.pdbx_seq_one_letter_code
_entity_poly.pdbx_strand_id
1 'polypeptide(L)'
;MTFKEQEQFTKKNSDDLLKELSNYHGEDIISEIVRLGIQSLMELERDEHIGVGSYENCRVDGKIIDIACLIAIGIDSEGYRHVLGMDTAWSEIGDSWDRFIGGLKERRLKGVRLFTSDDHPGIHPAIKKYYPGAVWQRCQSHFSVNAMDLFPKSRRDEVYQRLKEVWDCKKYE
;
A
#
# COMPACT_ATOMS: atom_id res chain seq x y z
N MET A 1 -18.07 6.23 -1.98
CA MET A 1 -17.10 6.75 -2.94
C MET A 1 -17.10 5.82 -4.13
N THR A 2 -17.73 6.26 -5.21
CA THR A 2 -17.99 5.45 -6.41
C THR A 2 -16.67 5.11 -7.09
N PHE A 3 -16.66 4.03 -7.88
CA PHE A 3 -15.43 3.56 -8.53
C PHE A 3 -14.71 4.56 -9.43
N LYS A 4 -15.41 5.58 -9.93
CA LYS A 4 -14.80 6.66 -10.72
C LYS A 4 -14.01 7.65 -9.85
N GLU A 5 -14.33 7.74 -8.56
CA GLU A 5 -13.64 8.61 -7.59
C GLU A 5 -12.33 7.96 -7.09
N GLN A 6 -12.21 6.62 -7.17
CA GLN A 6 -10.95 5.91 -6.87
C GLN A 6 -9.90 6.03 -7.99
N GLU A 7 -10.31 6.10 -9.27
CA GLU A 7 -9.39 6.40 -10.39
C GLU A 7 -8.91 7.86 -10.39
N GLN A 8 -9.68 8.78 -9.80
CA GLN A 8 -9.31 10.20 -9.64
C GLN A 8 -8.45 10.48 -8.39
N PHE A 9 -8.26 9.48 -7.54
CA PHE A 9 -7.64 9.64 -6.23
C PHE A 9 -6.14 9.99 -6.27
N THR A 10 -5.50 9.84 -7.43
CA THR A 10 -4.11 10.24 -7.69
C THR A 10 -3.88 11.76 -7.70
N LYS A 11 -4.93 12.59 -7.59
CA LYS A 11 -4.82 14.04 -7.34
C LYS A 11 -5.94 14.56 -6.45
N LYS A 12 -5.96 14.18 -5.17
CA LYS A 12 -6.86 14.82 -4.20
C LYS A 12 -6.40 16.24 -3.88
N ASN A 13 -7.27 17.23 -4.11
CA ASN A 13 -7.07 18.59 -3.64
C ASN A 13 -7.50 18.69 -2.15
N SER A 14 -7.04 19.72 -1.43
CA SER A 14 -7.41 19.99 -0.03
C SER A 14 -8.92 19.99 0.20
N ASP A 15 -9.69 20.43 -0.79
CA ASP A 15 -11.15 20.49 -0.73
C ASP A 15 -11.82 19.10 -0.69
N ASP A 16 -11.19 18.09 -1.28
CA ASP A 16 -11.70 16.71 -1.26
C ASP A 16 -11.43 16.04 0.08
N LEU A 17 -10.27 16.33 0.69
CA LEU A 17 -9.95 15.89 2.05
C LEU A 17 -10.89 16.53 3.07
N LEU A 18 -11.19 17.81 2.92
CA LEU A 18 -12.14 18.51 3.77
C LEU A 18 -13.56 17.96 3.63
N LYS A 19 -13.98 17.56 2.42
CA LYS A 19 -15.26 16.87 2.22
C LYS A 19 -15.32 15.53 2.93
N GLU A 20 -14.28 14.72 2.85
CA GLU A 20 -14.23 13.44 3.58
C GLU A 20 -14.26 13.62 5.09
N LEU A 21 -13.51 14.60 5.60
CA LEU A 21 -13.54 14.95 7.01
C LEU A 21 -14.90 15.49 7.46
N SER A 22 -15.57 16.29 6.62
CA SER A 22 -16.91 16.81 6.92
C SER A 22 -17.99 15.72 6.94
N ASN A 23 -17.76 14.61 6.24
CA ASN A 23 -18.65 13.45 6.21
C ASN A 23 -18.25 12.37 7.24
N TYR A 24 -17.22 12.61 8.04
CA TYR A 24 -16.80 11.70 9.10
C TYR A 24 -17.68 11.91 10.34
N HIS A 25 -18.35 10.84 10.76
CA HIS A 25 -19.24 10.82 11.94
C HIS A 25 -18.69 9.96 13.09
N GLY A 26 -17.42 9.54 13.03
CA GLY A 26 -16.79 8.76 14.09
C GLY A 26 -16.34 9.63 15.28
N GLU A 27 -16.05 8.99 16.41
CA GLU A 27 -15.71 9.69 17.66
C GLU A 27 -14.29 10.29 17.66
N ASP A 28 -13.39 9.83 16.79
CA ASP A 28 -11.98 10.23 16.79
C ASP A 28 -11.56 10.83 15.44
N ILE A 29 -11.99 12.08 15.25
CA ILE A 29 -11.65 12.86 14.05
C ILE A 29 -10.15 13.09 13.91
N ILE A 30 -9.39 13.11 15.02
CA ILE A 30 -7.95 13.34 14.99
C ILE A 30 -7.24 12.14 14.37
N SER A 31 -7.59 10.92 14.79
CA SER A 31 -7.06 9.70 14.18
C SER A 31 -7.41 9.59 12.69
N GLU A 32 -8.62 10.02 12.29
CA GLU A 32 -9.02 10.03 10.89
C GLU A 32 -8.25 11.08 10.07
N ILE A 33 -8.05 12.29 10.60
CA ILE A 33 -7.22 13.33 9.98
C ILE A 33 -5.80 12.82 9.77
N VAL A 34 -5.23 12.18 10.79
CA VAL A 34 -3.87 11.62 10.72
C VAL A 34 -3.81 10.50 9.69
N ARG A 35 -4.78 9.58 9.67
CA ARG A 35 -4.85 8.49 8.68
C ARG A 35 -4.94 9.03 7.26
N LEU A 36 -5.88 9.95 7.00
CA LEU A 36 -6.09 10.55 5.68
C LEU A 36 -4.88 11.37 5.24
N GLY A 37 -4.30 12.17 6.14
CA GLY A 37 -3.09 12.94 5.87
C GLY A 37 -1.89 12.05 5.54
N ILE A 38 -1.67 10.98 6.32
CA ILE A 38 -0.61 10.00 6.10
C ILE A 38 -0.81 9.25 4.77
N GLN A 39 -2.05 8.86 4.43
CA GLN A 39 -2.42 8.20 3.19
C GLN A 39 -2.18 9.11 1.98
N SER A 40 -2.69 10.34 2.01
CA SER A 40 -2.51 11.29 0.91
C SER A 40 -1.06 11.75 0.76
N LEU A 41 -0.30 11.86 1.86
CA LEU A 41 1.14 12.05 1.78
C LEU A 41 1.86 10.84 1.20
N MET A 42 1.43 9.59 1.48
CA MET A 42 2.00 8.41 0.81
C MET A 42 1.75 8.43 -0.70
N GLU A 43 0.55 8.81 -1.12
CA GLU A 43 0.16 8.86 -2.53
C GLU A 43 0.85 10.02 -3.26
N LEU A 44 0.93 11.19 -2.62
CA LEU A 44 1.61 12.36 -3.19
C LEU A 44 3.12 12.16 -3.26
N GLU A 45 3.76 11.60 -2.22
CA GLU A 45 5.18 11.21 -2.29
C GLU A 45 5.43 10.12 -3.34
N ARG A 46 4.50 9.15 -3.44
CA ARG A 46 4.54 8.13 -4.50
C ARG A 46 4.52 8.78 -5.87
N ASP A 47 3.67 9.78 -6.10
CA ASP A 47 3.45 10.36 -7.42
C ASP A 47 4.45 11.50 -7.76
N GLU A 48 4.92 12.28 -6.77
CA GLU A 48 5.84 13.42 -6.97
C GLU A 48 7.32 13.03 -6.89
N HIS A 49 7.70 12.16 -5.96
CA HIS A 49 9.12 11.91 -5.65
C HIS A 49 9.57 10.50 -6.02
N ILE A 50 8.66 9.54 -5.93
CA ILE A 50 8.97 8.14 -6.23
C ILE A 50 8.62 7.87 -7.71
N GLY A 51 7.51 8.36 -8.22
CA GLY A 51 7.09 8.28 -9.62
C GLY A 51 6.85 6.86 -10.13
N VAL A 52 6.76 5.85 -9.25
CA VAL A 52 6.76 4.44 -9.67
C VAL A 52 5.39 3.79 -9.43
N GLY A 53 4.74 3.39 -10.52
CA GLY A 53 3.67 2.40 -10.47
C GLY A 53 4.22 1.03 -10.05
N SER A 54 3.35 0.05 -9.78
CA SER A 54 3.82 -1.34 -9.59
C SER A 54 4.57 -1.84 -10.82
N TYR A 55 4.32 -1.25 -12.00
CA TYR A 55 4.98 -1.52 -13.26
C TYR A 55 5.32 -0.23 -14.02
N GLU A 56 6.50 -0.19 -14.63
CA GLU A 56 6.98 0.90 -15.49
C GLU A 56 7.16 0.46 -16.94
N ASN A 57 6.77 1.33 -17.87
CA ASN A 57 6.95 1.12 -19.31
C ASN A 57 8.43 1.31 -19.68
N CYS A 58 9.16 0.21 -19.80
CA CYS A 58 10.59 0.21 -20.08
C CYS A 58 10.88 -0.23 -21.51
N ARG A 59 11.83 0.44 -22.18
CA ARG A 59 12.33 -0.02 -23.49
C ARG A 59 13.47 -1.02 -23.30
N VAL A 60 13.20 -2.28 -23.63
CA VAL A 60 14.15 -3.40 -23.57
C VAL A 60 14.22 -4.05 -24.95
N ASP A 61 15.43 -4.20 -25.50
CA ASP A 61 15.69 -4.81 -26.80
C ASP A 61 14.79 -4.27 -27.94
N GLY A 62 14.55 -2.96 -27.92
CA GLY A 62 13.74 -2.26 -28.92
C GLY A 62 12.22 -2.41 -28.74
N LYS A 63 11.74 -3.10 -27.70
CA LYS A 63 10.32 -3.26 -27.37
C LYS A 63 9.99 -2.50 -26.08
N ILE A 64 8.78 -1.97 -25.98
CA ILE A 64 8.26 -1.43 -24.71
C ILE A 64 7.58 -2.58 -23.98
N ILE A 65 8.00 -2.83 -22.74
CA ILE A 65 7.46 -3.87 -21.87
C ILE A 65 7.24 -3.30 -20.47
N ASP A 66 6.32 -3.91 -19.73
CA ASP A 66 6.07 -3.59 -18.33
C ASP A 66 7.11 -4.29 -17.45
N ILE A 67 7.78 -3.51 -16.60
CA ILE A 67 8.74 -3.99 -15.61
C ILE A 67 8.24 -3.67 -14.22
N ALA A 68 8.15 -4.69 -13.36
CA ALA A 68 7.72 -4.50 -11.99
C ALA A 68 8.75 -3.70 -11.20
N CYS A 69 8.30 -2.77 -10.37
CA CYS A 69 9.14 -2.00 -9.48
C CYS A 69 8.81 -2.33 -8.02
N LEU A 70 9.80 -2.90 -7.34
CA LEU A 70 9.68 -3.33 -5.95
C LEU A 70 10.29 -2.25 -5.06
N ILE A 71 9.50 -1.66 -4.17
CA ILE A 71 9.94 -0.60 -3.27
C ILE A 71 9.58 -0.97 -1.83
N ALA A 72 10.54 -0.77 -0.93
CA ALA A 72 10.35 -0.94 0.51
C ALA A 72 10.50 0.41 1.19
N ILE A 73 9.45 0.85 1.88
CA ILE A 73 9.44 2.03 2.73
C ILE A 73 9.32 1.55 4.18
N GLY A 74 10.24 1.99 5.03
CA GLY A 74 10.26 1.71 6.46
C GLY A 74 9.81 2.92 7.26
N ILE A 75 9.24 2.68 8.43
CA ILE A 75 9.00 3.70 9.45
C ILE A 75 9.90 3.37 10.63
N ASP A 76 10.71 4.34 11.07
CA ASP A 76 11.61 4.17 12.20
C ASP A 76 10.90 4.35 13.55
N SER A 77 11.66 4.28 14.65
CA SER A 77 11.13 4.44 16.01
C SER A 77 10.66 5.87 16.33
N GLU A 78 11.10 6.85 15.55
CA GLU A 78 10.72 8.26 15.70
C GLU A 78 9.51 8.61 14.79
N GLY A 79 9.07 7.67 13.95
CA GLY A 79 7.94 7.83 13.05
C GLY A 79 8.33 8.37 11.67
N TYR A 80 9.62 8.51 11.36
CA TYR A 80 10.06 8.98 10.06
C TYR A 80 10.09 7.86 9.03
N ARG A 81 9.75 8.22 7.79
CA ARG A 81 9.74 7.32 6.64
C ARG A 81 11.10 7.31 5.96
N HIS A 82 11.53 6.11 5.56
CA HIS A 82 12.79 5.89 4.87
C HIS A 82 12.59 4.93 3.70
N VAL A 83 13.15 5.26 2.55
CA VAL A 83 13.29 4.29 1.46
C VAL A 83 14.38 3.29 1.84
N LEU A 84 13.99 2.05 2.11
CA LEU A 84 14.90 0.97 2.53
C LEU A 84 15.53 0.23 1.34
N GLY A 85 14.86 0.30 0.19
CA GLY A 85 15.33 -0.36 -1.03
C GLY A 85 14.36 -0.18 -2.19
N MET A 86 14.95 -0.26 -3.38
CA MET A 86 14.25 -0.35 -4.65
C MET A 86 14.93 -1.42 -5.51
N ASP A 87 14.15 -2.17 -6.26
CA ASP A 87 14.63 -3.13 -7.26
C ASP A 87 13.63 -3.21 -8.41
N THR A 88 14.08 -3.68 -9.58
CA THR A 88 13.23 -3.95 -10.72
C THR A 88 13.19 -5.43 -11.04
N ALA A 89 12.03 -5.90 -11.47
CA ALA A 89 11.79 -7.31 -11.74
C ALA A 89 10.97 -7.49 -13.01
N TRP A 90 11.27 -8.56 -13.75
CA TRP A 90 10.50 -8.94 -14.94
C TRP A 90 9.06 -9.36 -14.60
N SER A 91 8.80 -9.70 -13.34
CA SER A 91 7.48 -10.08 -12.82
C SER A 91 7.51 -10.14 -11.28
N GLU A 92 6.35 -10.12 -10.63
CA GLU A 92 6.19 -10.26 -9.18
C GLU A 92 6.21 -11.75 -8.72
N ILE A 93 7.06 -12.56 -9.35
CA ILE A 93 7.21 -13.99 -9.03
C ILE A 93 8.07 -14.16 -7.75
N GLY A 94 7.97 -15.33 -7.11
CA GLY A 94 8.70 -15.70 -5.89
C GLY A 94 10.17 -15.31 -5.87
N ASP A 95 10.91 -15.55 -6.96
CA ASP A 95 12.35 -15.26 -7.02
C ASP A 95 12.68 -13.76 -6.91
N SER A 96 11.81 -12.90 -7.45
CA SER A 96 11.99 -11.45 -7.40
C SER A 96 11.81 -10.92 -5.97
N TRP A 97 10.78 -11.39 -5.27
CA TRP A 97 10.57 -11.06 -3.86
C TRP A 97 11.63 -11.67 -2.94
N ASP A 98 12.08 -12.90 -3.23
CA ASP A 98 13.16 -13.54 -2.47
C ASP A 98 14.46 -12.73 -2.58
N ARG A 99 14.84 -12.34 -3.79
CA ARG A 99 16.01 -11.47 -4.03
C ARG A 99 15.85 -10.12 -3.33
N PHE A 100 14.70 -9.47 -3.47
CA PHE A 100 14.46 -8.15 -2.93
C PHE A 100 14.52 -8.13 -1.39
N ILE A 101 13.74 -9.01 -0.74
CA ILE A 101 13.67 -9.10 0.73
C ILE A 101 14.99 -9.62 1.31
N GLY A 102 15.64 -10.57 0.62
CA GLY A 102 16.97 -11.05 0.96
C GLY A 102 18.01 -9.93 0.92
N GLY A 103 18.01 -9.11 -0.13
CA GLY A 103 18.89 -7.96 -0.29
C GLY A 103 18.73 -6.92 0.83
N LEU A 104 17.51 -6.67 1.32
CA LEU A 104 17.30 -5.82 2.50
C LEU A 104 18.04 -6.36 3.73
N LYS A 105 18.00 -7.68 3.95
CA LYS A 105 18.67 -8.35 5.06
C LYS A 105 20.19 -8.33 4.90
N GLU A 106 20.69 -8.56 3.69
CA GLU A 106 22.13 -8.48 3.37
C GLU A 106 22.69 -7.08 3.64
N ARG A 107 21.91 -6.04 3.32
CA ARG A 107 22.19 -4.64 3.70
C ARG A 107 21.98 -4.33 5.18
N ARG A 108 21.76 -5.36 6.00
CA ARG A 108 21.67 -5.31 7.47
C ARG A 108 20.43 -4.61 8.01
N LEU A 109 19.34 -4.56 7.26
CA LEU A 109 18.03 -4.21 7.83
C LEU A 109 17.67 -5.23 8.92
N LYS A 110 17.36 -4.74 10.12
CA LYS A 110 17.11 -5.54 11.33
C LYS A 110 15.97 -4.92 12.14
N GLY A 111 15.39 -5.70 13.04
CA GLY A 111 14.36 -5.21 13.96
C GLY A 111 13.00 -4.94 13.31
N VAL A 112 12.77 -5.42 12.09
CA VAL A 112 11.47 -5.29 11.43
C VAL A 112 10.43 -6.10 12.21
N ARG A 113 9.40 -5.42 12.71
CA ARG A 113 8.31 -6.03 13.50
C ARG A 113 7.08 -6.35 12.66
N LEU A 114 6.83 -5.57 11.63
CA LEU A 114 5.66 -5.65 10.77
C LEU A 114 6.06 -5.40 9.32
N PHE A 115 5.59 -6.26 8.43
CA PHE A 115 5.53 -5.99 6.99
C PHE A 115 4.07 -5.78 6.58
N THR A 116 3.84 -4.76 5.76
CA THR A 116 2.55 -4.53 5.10
C THR A 116 2.73 -4.55 3.59
N SER A 117 2.01 -5.41 2.87
CA SER A 117 2.08 -5.50 1.41
C SER A 117 0.76 -6.00 0.83
N ASP A 118 0.55 -5.91 -0.48
CA ASP A 118 -0.49 -6.74 -1.11
C ASP A 118 -0.10 -8.23 -1.07
N ASP A 119 -1.05 -9.09 -1.40
CA ASP A 119 -0.99 -10.55 -1.34
C ASP A 119 -0.41 -11.16 -2.63
N HIS A 120 0.75 -10.65 -3.06
CA HIS A 120 1.47 -11.26 -4.18
C HIS A 120 2.06 -12.60 -3.73
N PRO A 121 1.95 -13.67 -4.54
CA PRO A 121 2.32 -15.03 -4.13
C PRO A 121 3.76 -15.19 -3.59
N GLY A 122 4.69 -14.33 -4.00
CA GLY A 122 6.11 -14.42 -3.64
C GLY A 122 6.52 -13.69 -2.36
N ILE A 123 5.78 -12.68 -1.91
CA ILE A 123 6.28 -11.79 -0.86
C ILE A 123 6.19 -12.41 0.53
N HIS A 124 5.08 -13.07 0.85
CA HIS A 124 4.89 -13.68 2.18
C HIS A 124 5.89 -14.81 2.46
N PRO A 125 6.16 -15.75 1.52
CA PRO A 125 7.23 -16.72 1.67
C PRO A 125 8.61 -16.08 1.88
N ALA A 126 8.94 -15.03 1.12
CA ALA A 126 10.21 -14.32 1.24
C ALA A 126 10.36 -13.64 2.61
N ILE A 127 9.31 -12.96 3.10
CA ILE A 127 9.29 -12.36 4.45
C ILE A 127 9.51 -13.44 5.51
N LYS A 128 8.79 -14.57 5.45
CA LYS A 128 8.97 -15.67 6.41
C LYS A 128 10.38 -16.25 6.40
N LYS A 129 11.00 -16.36 5.22
CA LYS A 129 12.37 -16.88 5.06
C LYS A 129 13.41 -15.96 5.69
N TYR A 130 13.32 -14.65 5.44
CA TYR A 130 14.37 -13.70 5.85
C TYR A 130 14.11 -13.04 7.21
N TYR A 131 12.84 -12.84 7.58
CA TYR A 131 12.36 -12.19 8.80
C TYR A 131 11.29 -13.03 9.52
N PRO A 132 11.62 -14.25 10.00
CA PRO A 132 10.63 -15.18 10.55
C PRO A 132 9.89 -14.68 11.81
N GLY A 133 10.46 -13.69 12.51
CA GLY A 133 9.82 -13.08 13.69
C GLY A 133 8.96 -11.85 13.38
N ALA A 134 8.92 -11.40 12.12
CA ALA A 134 8.08 -10.28 11.73
C ALA A 134 6.66 -10.74 11.43
N VAL A 135 5.68 -9.97 11.86
CA VAL A 135 4.28 -10.16 11.48
C VAL A 135 4.11 -9.68 10.04
N TRP A 136 3.30 -10.38 9.26
CA TRP A 136 2.85 -9.89 7.97
C TRP A 136 1.36 -9.57 8.02
N GLN A 137 1.00 -8.41 7.51
CA GLN A 137 -0.37 -7.95 7.34
C GLN A 137 -0.61 -7.58 5.88
N ARG A 138 -1.71 -8.05 5.31
CA ARG A 138 -2.13 -7.59 3.99
C ARG A 138 -2.51 -6.10 4.05
N CYS A 139 -2.06 -5.33 3.07
CA CYS A 139 -2.40 -3.92 2.92
C CYS A 139 -3.92 -3.76 2.82
N GLN A 140 -4.50 -3.00 3.76
CA GLN A 140 -5.94 -2.78 3.80
C GLN A 140 -6.42 -2.06 2.55
N SER A 141 -5.71 -1.03 2.07
CA SER A 141 -6.10 -0.28 0.87
C SER A 141 -6.20 -1.17 -0.38
N HIS A 142 -5.19 -2.01 -0.65
CA HIS A 142 -5.23 -2.96 -1.77
C HIS A 142 -6.33 -4.01 -1.56
N PHE A 143 -6.50 -4.51 -0.34
CA PHE A 143 -7.60 -5.42 -0.02
C PHE A 143 -8.97 -4.78 -0.29
N SER A 144 -9.18 -3.50 0.05
CA SER A 144 -10.42 -2.76 -0.24
C SER A 144 -10.73 -2.77 -1.73
N VAL A 145 -9.74 -2.42 -2.55
CA VAL A 145 -9.87 -2.37 -4.01
C VAL A 145 -10.21 -3.75 -4.55
N ASN A 146 -9.42 -4.77 -4.18
CA ASN A 146 -9.63 -6.14 -4.62
C ASN A 146 -11.01 -6.68 -4.20
N ALA A 147 -11.47 -6.33 -3.00
CA ALA A 147 -12.80 -6.68 -2.53
C ALA A 147 -13.89 -6.01 -3.37
N MET A 148 -13.76 -4.71 -3.69
CA MET A 148 -14.76 -4.00 -4.48
C MET A 148 -14.90 -4.53 -5.91
N ASP A 149 -13.83 -5.06 -6.51
CA ASP A 149 -13.87 -5.65 -7.84
C ASP A 149 -14.79 -6.86 -7.95
N LEU A 150 -15.05 -7.53 -6.82
CA LEU A 150 -15.99 -8.66 -6.73
C LEU A 150 -17.46 -8.22 -6.71
N PHE A 151 -17.75 -6.93 -6.54
CA PHE A 151 -19.12 -6.42 -6.41
C PHE A 151 -19.54 -5.53 -7.60
N PRO A 152 -20.84 -5.53 -7.97
CA PRO A 152 -21.39 -4.56 -8.91
C PRO A 152 -21.20 -3.13 -8.42
N LYS A 153 -20.97 -2.19 -9.35
CA LYS A 153 -20.71 -0.76 -9.04
C LYS A 153 -21.73 -0.14 -8.08
N SER A 154 -23.00 -0.53 -8.17
CA SER A 154 -24.09 -0.03 -7.30
C SER A 154 -23.95 -0.39 -5.83
N ARG A 155 -23.13 -1.39 -5.47
CA ARG A 155 -22.94 -1.86 -4.09
C ARG A 155 -21.58 -1.51 -3.51
N ARG A 156 -20.64 -1.00 -4.31
CA ARG A 156 -19.25 -0.77 -3.87
C ARG A 156 -19.17 0.24 -2.71
N ASP A 157 -20.01 1.28 -2.74
CA ASP A 157 -20.09 2.24 -1.64
C ASP A 157 -20.48 1.60 -0.31
N GLU A 158 -21.51 0.74 -0.32
CA GLU A 158 -21.97 0.03 0.87
C GLU A 158 -20.89 -0.90 1.42
N VAL A 159 -20.25 -1.68 0.53
CA VAL A 159 -19.20 -2.64 0.93
C VAL A 159 -17.99 -1.90 1.49
N TYR A 160 -17.59 -0.78 0.88
CA TYR A 160 -16.48 0.03 1.35
C TYR A 160 -16.72 0.56 2.77
N GLN A 161 -17.91 1.07 3.06
CA GLN A 161 -18.24 1.56 4.40
C GLN A 161 -18.21 0.43 5.44
N ARG A 162 -18.76 -0.75 5.11
CA ARG A 162 -18.69 -1.90 6.02
C ARG A 162 -17.26 -2.35 6.29
N LEU A 163 -16.40 -2.37 5.28
CA LEU A 163 -15.00 -2.71 5.50
C LEU A 163 -14.29 -1.66 6.37
N LYS A 164 -14.63 -0.37 6.21
CA LYS A 164 -14.13 0.71 7.07
C LYS A 164 -14.53 0.51 8.52
N GLU A 165 -15.79 0.17 8.78
CA GLU A 165 -16.28 -0.18 10.13
C GLU A 165 -15.47 -1.33 10.74
N VAL A 166 -15.11 -2.34 9.94
CA VAL A 166 -14.28 -3.47 10.40
C VAL A 166 -12.86 -3.02 10.74
N TRP A 167 -12.22 -2.19 9.92
CA TRP A 167 -10.86 -1.71 10.19
C TRP A 167 -10.77 -0.76 11.37
N ASP A 168 -11.81 0.06 11.57
CA ASP A 168 -11.87 1.05 12.66
C ASP A 168 -12.39 0.43 13.98
N CYS A 169 -12.72 -0.86 13.98
CA CYS A 169 -13.23 -1.56 15.16
C CYS A 169 -12.17 -1.62 16.28
N LYS A 170 -12.56 -1.22 17.50
CA LYS A 170 -11.68 -1.21 18.68
C LYS A 170 -11.39 -2.60 19.25
N LYS A 171 -12.19 -3.61 18.90
CA LYS A 171 -12.09 -4.98 19.41
C LYS A 171 -12.25 -6.00 18.29
N TYR A 172 -11.47 -7.07 18.39
CA TYR A 172 -11.59 -8.23 17.52
C TYR A 172 -12.39 -9.28 18.30
N GLU A 173 -13.71 -9.34 18.10
CA GLU A 173 -14.60 -10.39 18.65
C GLU A 173 -15.14 -11.26 17.51
#